data_AF-A0A1G9W4N2-F1
#
_entry.id   AF-A0A1G9W4N2-F1
#
_cell.length_a   1.000
_cell.length_b   1.000
_cell.length_c   1.000
_cell.angle_alpha   90.00
_cell.angle_beta   90.00
_cell.angle_gamma   90.00
#
_symmetry.space_group_name_H-M   'P 1'
#
loop_
_entity.id
_entity.type
_entity.pdbx_description
1 polymer ?
#
loop_
_entity_poly.entity_id
_entity_poly.type
_entity_poly.pdbx_seq_one_letter_code
_entity_poly.pdbx_strand_id
1 'polypeptide(L)'
;MPTTQQHGNGDTAGRPRLRSVTTRAYWAALEVEGVENAIKQAVNKVSFHYSIDKDDLLQDARLAVVTTADLLDCIDEDKPELTLGTLQYRLERDLVTIADREVLRRHRQPSYEERNDRNDGDEGFAPRPANIAIRNDTSTYTRELVESLIPAVWDESFCYGVRVENAPDPDMPRGTTNKATGNTLAAHIVDIKTGWTKTLLTLNERRALLLCYGLDWTTRGAGFNLGVNHSTVVRWLYAGVGKLVATLNGHSAEVIHLADVRRDLAVAA
;
A
#
# COMPACT_ATOMS: atom_id res chain seq x y z
N MET A 1 -27.49 -38.82 -62.83
CA MET A 1 -27.44 -39.40 -61.47
C MET A 1 -26.67 -38.43 -60.59
N PRO A 2 -27.28 -37.81 -59.58
CA PRO A 2 -26.58 -36.87 -58.71
C PRO A 2 -25.93 -37.63 -57.54
N THR A 3 -24.63 -37.42 -57.37
CA THR A 3 -23.82 -38.00 -56.30
C THR A 3 -24.03 -37.20 -55.02
N THR A 4 -24.76 -37.76 -54.07
CA THR A 4 -24.95 -37.19 -52.73
C THR A 4 -23.65 -37.30 -51.93
N GLN A 5 -22.96 -36.17 -51.74
CA GLN A 5 -21.85 -36.07 -50.78
C GLN A 5 -22.43 -36.06 -49.36
N GLN A 6 -22.15 -37.12 -48.59
CA GLN A 6 -22.36 -37.15 -47.14
C GLN A 6 -21.31 -36.28 -46.45
N HIS A 7 -21.74 -35.19 -45.81
CA HIS A 7 -20.94 -34.48 -44.81
C HIS A 7 -20.96 -35.28 -43.51
N GLY A 8 -19.80 -35.82 -43.12
CA GLY A 8 -19.58 -36.40 -41.81
C GLY A 8 -19.60 -35.31 -40.74
N ASN A 9 -20.52 -35.42 -39.80
CA ASN A 9 -20.48 -34.70 -38.53
C ASN A 9 -19.25 -35.15 -37.76
N GLY A 10 -18.19 -34.32 -37.80
CA GLY A 10 -17.03 -34.48 -36.94
C GLY A 10 -17.43 -34.29 -35.49
N ASP A 11 -17.24 -35.34 -34.70
CA ASP A 11 -17.22 -35.34 -33.25
C ASP A 11 -16.41 -34.13 -32.75
N THR A 12 -17.11 -33.16 -32.18
CA THR A 12 -16.50 -32.07 -31.43
C THR A 12 -16.12 -32.63 -30.07
N ALA A 13 -15.01 -33.39 -30.05
CA ALA A 13 -14.30 -33.74 -28.83
C ALA A 13 -14.13 -32.46 -28.00
N GLY A 14 -14.78 -32.46 -26.83
CA GLY A 14 -14.97 -31.30 -25.99
C GLY A 14 -13.66 -30.61 -25.68
N ARG A 15 -13.45 -29.44 -26.28
CA ARG A 15 -12.43 -28.51 -25.78
C ARG A 15 -12.81 -28.17 -24.34
N PRO A 16 -11.93 -28.40 -23.36
CA PRO A 16 -12.18 -27.97 -21.99
C PRO A 16 -12.37 -26.45 -22.03
N ARG A 17 -13.57 -26.01 -21.63
CA ARG A 17 -13.87 -24.59 -21.42
C ARG A 17 -12.82 -24.06 -20.47
N LEU A 18 -12.08 -23.03 -20.90
CA LEU A 18 -11.14 -22.28 -20.07
C LEU A 18 -11.83 -21.97 -18.75
N ARG A 19 -11.43 -22.71 -17.71
CA ARG A 19 -11.94 -22.52 -16.35
C ARG A 19 -11.63 -21.08 -15.99
N SER A 20 -12.64 -20.38 -15.48
CA SER A 20 -12.48 -19.10 -14.81
C SER A 20 -11.24 -19.16 -13.93
N VAL A 21 -10.24 -18.32 -14.22
CA VAL A 21 -8.97 -18.20 -13.49
C VAL A 21 -9.32 -17.81 -12.06
N THR A 22 -9.56 -18.81 -11.24
CA THR A 22 -9.60 -18.66 -9.81
C THR A 22 -8.13 -18.65 -9.46
N THR A 23 -7.59 -17.48 -9.10
CA THR A 23 -6.20 -17.26 -8.70
C THR A 23 -5.93 -17.97 -7.37
N ARG A 24 -6.10 -19.29 -7.34
CA ARG A 24 -5.86 -20.13 -6.20
C ARG A 24 -4.41 -20.55 -6.29
N ALA A 25 -3.63 -20.18 -5.27
CA ALA A 25 -2.24 -20.58 -5.17
C ALA A 25 -2.12 -22.12 -5.20
N TYR A 26 -1.31 -22.65 -6.10
CA TYR A 26 -1.07 -24.08 -6.27
C TYR A 26 0.25 -24.48 -5.59
N TRP A 27 0.21 -24.61 -4.26
CA TRP A 27 1.40 -24.86 -3.44
C TRP A 27 2.13 -26.18 -3.74
N ALA A 28 1.41 -27.18 -4.27
CA ALA A 28 2.01 -28.44 -4.69
C ALA A 28 3.06 -28.29 -5.81
N ALA A 29 3.05 -27.18 -6.56
CA ALA A 29 4.09 -26.87 -7.55
C ALA A 29 5.49 -26.79 -6.93
N LEU A 30 5.61 -26.40 -5.66
CA LEU A 30 6.91 -26.31 -4.98
C LEU A 30 7.48 -27.68 -4.58
N GLU A 31 6.65 -28.71 -4.57
CA GLU A 31 7.05 -30.09 -4.22
C GLU A 31 7.63 -30.83 -5.42
N VAL A 32 7.47 -30.30 -6.64
CA VAL A 32 8.00 -30.92 -7.87
C VAL A 32 9.53 -30.85 -7.86
N GLU A 33 10.14 -31.99 -8.18
CA GLU A 33 11.59 -32.16 -8.14
C GLU A 33 12.29 -31.11 -9.03
N GLY A 34 13.28 -30.43 -8.46
CA GLY A 34 14.08 -29.42 -9.18
C GLY A 34 13.48 -28.01 -9.23
N VAL A 35 12.18 -27.82 -8.94
CA VAL A 35 11.56 -26.47 -8.94
C VAL A 35 12.22 -25.55 -7.91
N GLU A 36 12.42 -26.02 -6.69
CA GLU A 36 13.10 -25.24 -5.64
C GLU A 36 14.55 -24.87 -6.03
N ASN A 37 15.23 -25.74 -6.78
CA ASN A 37 16.57 -25.44 -7.28
C ASN A 37 16.54 -24.37 -8.38
N ALA A 38 15.58 -24.44 -9.31
CA ALA A 38 15.36 -23.42 -10.33
C ALA A 38 15.04 -22.04 -9.70
N ILE A 39 14.20 -22.02 -8.66
CA ILE A 39 13.89 -20.82 -7.87
C ILE A 39 15.17 -20.23 -7.27
N LYS A 40 15.98 -21.04 -6.56
CA LYS A 40 17.23 -20.59 -5.93
C LYS A 40 18.23 -20.06 -6.96
N GLN A 41 18.33 -20.67 -8.14
CA GLN A 41 19.20 -20.19 -9.20
C GLN A 41 18.76 -18.84 -9.74
N ALA A 42 17.46 -18.66 -10.01
CA ALA A 42 16.91 -17.38 -10.43
C ALA A 42 17.14 -16.27 -9.38
N VAL A 43 16.84 -16.55 -8.11
CA VAL A 43 17.04 -15.62 -6.99
C VAL A 43 18.50 -15.25 -6.80
N ASN A 44 19.43 -16.21 -6.87
CA ASN A 44 20.86 -15.91 -6.74
C ASN A 44 21.36 -15.01 -7.86
N LYS A 45 20.85 -15.19 -9.08
CA LYS A 45 21.22 -14.34 -10.22
C LYS A 45 20.67 -12.93 -10.07
N VAL A 46 19.40 -12.77 -9.68
CA VAL A 46 18.79 -11.45 -9.51
C VAL A 46 19.38 -10.73 -8.30
N SER A 47 19.50 -11.37 -7.13
CA SER A 47 20.11 -10.76 -5.94
C SER A 47 21.55 -10.32 -6.12
N PHE A 48 22.28 -10.87 -7.10
CA PHE A 48 23.62 -10.38 -7.44
C PHE A 48 23.60 -8.95 -8.02
N HIS A 49 22.51 -8.56 -8.69
CA HIS A 49 22.38 -7.26 -9.34
C HIS A 49 21.61 -6.22 -8.50
N TYR A 50 20.88 -6.67 -7.48
CA TYR A 50 20.00 -5.82 -6.68
C TYR A 50 20.33 -5.93 -5.19
N SER A 51 20.35 -4.79 -4.48
CA SER A 51 20.55 -4.75 -3.02
C SER A 51 19.25 -5.11 -2.27
N ILE A 52 18.66 -6.25 -2.60
CA ILE A 52 17.45 -6.79 -1.97
C ILE A 52 17.85 -8.03 -1.17
N ASP A 53 17.21 -8.23 -0.01
CA ASP A 53 17.45 -9.40 0.80
C ASP A 53 17.10 -10.68 0.02
N LYS A 54 17.93 -11.70 0.16
CA LYS A 54 17.75 -12.96 -0.59
C LYS A 54 16.51 -13.71 -0.14
N ASP A 55 16.16 -13.65 1.14
CA ASP A 55 15.01 -14.36 1.68
C ASP A 55 13.70 -13.70 1.20
N ASP A 56 13.67 -12.37 1.08
CA ASP A 56 12.55 -11.63 0.50
C ASP A 56 12.33 -12.03 -0.96
N LEU A 57 13.40 -12.01 -1.78
CA LEU A 57 13.32 -12.45 -3.18
C LEU A 57 12.92 -13.93 -3.31
N LEU A 58 13.34 -14.78 -2.36
CA LEU A 58 12.97 -16.20 -2.35
C LEU A 58 11.47 -16.38 -2.06
N GLN A 59 10.92 -15.59 -1.13
CA GLN A 59 9.48 -15.60 -0.85
C GLN A 59 8.67 -15.13 -2.05
N ASP A 60 9.07 -14.02 -2.67
CA ASP A 60 8.43 -13.49 -3.88
C ASP A 60 8.51 -14.48 -5.05
N ALA A 61 9.65 -15.15 -5.22
CA ALA A 61 9.83 -16.16 -6.26
C ALA A 61 8.88 -17.36 -6.07
N ARG A 62 8.77 -17.88 -4.83
CA ARG A 62 7.84 -18.97 -4.51
C ARG A 62 6.40 -18.53 -4.75
N LEU A 63 6.04 -17.31 -4.32
CA LEU A 63 4.70 -16.78 -4.52
C LEU A 63 4.38 -16.64 -6.02
N ALA A 64 5.32 -16.16 -6.82
CA ALA A 64 5.16 -16.04 -8.27
C ALA A 64 4.92 -17.42 -8.92
N VAL A 65 5.71 -18.43 -8.55
CA VAL A 65 5.56 -19.79 -9.10
C VAL A 65 4.18 -20.38 -8.79
N VAL A 66 3.66 -20.20 -7.57
CA VAL A 66 2.37 -20.79 -7.19
C VAL A 66 1.15 -19.99 -7.66
N THR A 67 1.33 -18.74 -8.10
CA THR A 67 0.22 -17.85 -8.49
C THR A 67 0.15 -17.57 -10.00
N THR A 68 1.26 -17.65 -10.73
CA THR A 68 1.33 -17.29 -12.15
C THR A 68 1.13 -18.51 -13.05
N ALA A 69 0.04 -18.51 -13.83
CA ALA A 69 -0.30 -19.61 -14.73
C ALA A 69 0.84 -19.96 -15.71
N ASP A 70 1.50 -18.95 -16.29
CA ASP A 70 2.60 -19.16 -17.24
C ASP A 70 3.84 -19.85 -16.64
N LEU A 71 4.03 -19.75 -15.32
CA LEU A 71 5.12 -20.44 -14.60
C LEU A 71 4.69 -21.86 -14.21
N LEU A 72 3.43 -22.04 -13.81
CA LEU A 72 2.85 -23.36 -13.55
C LEU A 72 2.87 -24.24 -14.80
N ASP A 73 2.68 -23.66 -15.98
CA ASP A 73 2.81 -24.35 -17.26
C ASP A 73 4.20 -24.96 -17.47
N CYS A 74 5.26 -24.43 -16.84
CA CYS A 74 6.62 -24.97 -16.94
C CYS A 74 6.88 -26.15 -15.98
N ILE A 75 5.89 -26.47 -15.15
CA ILE A 75 5.91 -27.56 -14.16
C ILE A 75 4.94 -28.67 -14.59
N ASP A 76 4.09 -28.40 -15.57
CA ASP A 76 3.09 -29.32 -16.09
C ASP A 76 3.75 -30.42 -16.93
N GLU A 77 3.62 -31.68 -16.48
CA GLU A 77 4.17 -32.85 -17.17
C GLU A 77 3.57 -33.04 -18.58
N ASP A 78 2.37 -32.50 -18.81
CA ASP A 78 1.69 -32.57 -20.11
C ASP A 78 2.29 -31.61 -21.17
N LYS A 79 3.24 -30.74 -20.77
CA LYS A 79 3.89 -29.72 -21.63
C LYS A 79 5.41 -29.90 -21.69
N PRO A 80 5.91 -30.98 -22.33
CA PRO A 80 7.33 -31.33 -22.33
C PRO A 80 8.25 -30.27 -22.97
N GLU A 81 7.70 -29.37 -23.79
CA GLU A 81 8.42 -28.25 -24.38
C GLU A 81 8.82 -27.17 -23.36
N LEU A 82 8.20 -27.14 -22.18
CA LEU A 82 8.50 -26.19 -21.12
C LEU A 82 9.32 -26.89 -20.04
N THR A 83 10.63 -26.61 -20.04
CA THR A 83 11.58 -27.23 -19.11
C THR A 83 11.74 -26.42 -17.83
N LEU A 84 12.36 -26.99 -16.79
CA LEU A 84 12.79 -26.25 -15.60
C LEU A 84 13.75 -25.08 -15.94
N GLY A 85 14.52 -25.17 -17.03
CA GLY A 85 15.32 -24.05 -17.53
C GLY A 85 14.45 -22.90 -18.05
N THR A 86 13.31 -23.22 -18.67
CA THR A 86 12.30 -22.23 -19.10
C THR A 86 11.63 -21.57 -17.91
N LEU A 87 11.31 -22.34 -16.86
CA LEU A 87 10.81 -21.82 -15.58
C LEU A 87 11.80 -20.81 -14.99
N GLN A 88 13.08 -21.21 -14.85
CA GLN A 88 14.13 -20.36 -14.32
C GLN A 88 14.23 -19.04 -15.10
N TYR A 89 14.32 -19.11 -16.44
CA TYR A 89 14.44 -17.91 -17.28
C TYR A 89 13.25 -16.96 -17.13
N ARG A 90 12.01 -17.48 -17.10
CA ARG A 90 10.81 -16.65 -16.94
C ARG A 90 10.73 -16.04 -15.54
N LEU A 91 11.05 -16.82 -14.52
CA LEU A 91 11.09 -16.37 -13.14
C LEU A 91 12.15 -15.27 -12.93
N GLU A 92 13.33 -15.40 -13.53
CA GLU A 92 14.36 -14.35 -13.51
C GLU A 92 13.83 -13.02 -14.04
N ARG A 93 13.12 -13.03 -15.19
CA ARG A 93 12.54 -11.82 -15.79
C ARG A 93 11.48 -11.19 -14.88
N ASP A 94 10.63 -12.01 -14.27
CA ASP A 94 9.57 -11.52 -13.40
C ASP A 94 10.15 -10.97 -12.09
N LEU A 95 11.18 -11.62 -11.53
CA LEU A 95 11.91 -11.15 -10.35
C LEU A 95 12.67 -9.84 -10.61
N VAL A 96 13.27 -9.65 -11.79
CA VAL A 96 13.85 -8.35 -12.19
C VAL A 96 12.79 -7.26 -12.16
N THR A 97 11.59 -7.55 -12.68
CA THR A 97 10.48 -6.59 -12.68
C THR A 97 10.01 -6.26 -11.25
N ILE A 98 9.99 -7.25 -10.35
CA ILE A 98 9.67 -7.03 -8.93
C ILE A 98 10.77 -6.21 -8.26
N ALA A 99 12.03 -6.57 -8.49
CA ALA A 99 13.19 -5.89 -7.92
C ALA A 99 13.29 -4.42 -8.38
N ASP A 100 13.05 -4.14 -9.66
CA ASP A 100 12.99 -2.78 -10.18
C ASP A 100 11.89 -1.96 -9.52
N ARG A 101 10.71 -2.53 -9.30
CA ARG A 101 9.63 -1.85 -8.57
C ARG A 101 10.02 -1.57 -7.12
N GLU A 102 10.73 -2.48 -6.48
CA GLU A 102 11.15 -2.32 -5.09
C GLU A 102 12.28 -1.31 -4.95
N VAL A 103 13.23 -1.31 -5.88
CA VAL A 103 14.25 -0.25 -6.00
C VAL A 103 13.60 1.10 -6.26
N LEU A 104 12.61 1.17 -7.16
CA LEU A 104 11.84 2.39 -7.38
C LEU A 104 11.05 2.81 -6.12
N ARG A 105 10.52 1.85 -5.35
CA ARG A 105 9.87 2.14 -4.06
C ARG A 105 10.85 2.71 -3.05
N ARG A 106 12.03 2.10 -2.89
CA ARG A 106 13.08 2.58 -2.00
C ARG A 106 13.60 3.95 -2.43
N HIS A 107 13.79 4.19 -3.73
CA HIS A 107 14.17 5.52 -4.23
C HIS A 107 13.04 6.56 -4.11
N ARG A 108 11.77 6.14 -4.20
CA ARG A 108 10.60 7.01 -3.94
C ARG A 108 10.31 7.22 -2.48
N GLN A 109 10.84 6.38 -1.60
CA GLN A 109 10.81 6.55 -0.16
C GLN A 109 12.17 7.11 0.28
N PRO A 110 12.42 8.43 0.15
CA PRO A 110 13.56 9.04 0.81
C PRO A 110 13.58 8.61 2.28
N SER A 111 14.75 8.44 2.88
CA SER A 111 14.82 8.20 4.32
C SER A 111 14.10 9.35 5.04
N TYR A 112 13.61 9.14 6.26
CA TYR A 112 12.98 10.22 7.03
C TYR A 112 13.90 11.47 7.12
N GLU A 113 15.22 11.26 7.18
CA GLU A 113 16.24 12.32 7.18
C GLU A 113 16.37 13.01 5.81
N GLU A 114 16.45 12.26 4.70
CA GLU A 114 16.40 12.84 3.34
C GLU A 114 15.06 13.53 3.03
N ARG A 115 13.97 13.15 3.72
CA ARG A 115 12.65 13.79 3.65
C ARG A 115 12.60 15.13 4.37
N ASN A 116 13.29 15.27 5.49
CA ASN A 116 13.42 16.56 6.17
C ASN A 116 14.30 17.51 5.36
N ASP A 117 15.41 17.03 4.79
CA ASP A 117 16.35 17.87 4.01
C ASP A 117 15.76 18.36 2.67
N ARG A 118 14.83 17.62 2.05
CA ARG A 118 14.19 18.05 0.78
C ARG A 118 13.06 19.07 0.96
N ASN A 119 12.47 19.18 2.14
CA ASN A 119 11.37 20.12 2.40
C ASN A 119 11.82 21.57 2.60
N ASP A 120 13.13 21.83 2.69
CA ASP A 120 13.66 23.18 2.82
C ASP A 120 13.75 23.96 1.49
N GLY A 121 13.51 23.30 0.34
CA GLY A 121 13.81 23.89 -0.97
C GLY A 121 12.71 23.89 -2.06
N ASP A 122 11.68 23.05 -1.99
CA ASP A 122 10.70 22.92 -3.08
C ASP A 122 9.29 23.35 -2.64
N GLU A 123 8.84 24.47 -3.21
CA GLU A 123 7.59 25.16 -2.90
C GLU A 123 6.38 24.22 -3.07
N GLY A 124 5.70 23.86 -1.97
CA GLY A 124 4.31 23.40 -2.06
C GLY A 124 3.79 22.47 -0.98
N PHE A 125 4.64 21.89 -0.13
CA PHE A 125 4.18 21.26 1.10
C PHE A 125 4.64 22.14 2.26
N ALA A 126 3.68 22.71 3.00
CA ALA A 126 4.01 23.42 4.23
C ALA A 126 4.86 22.47 5.09
N PRO A 127 6.03 22.92 5.59
CA PRO A 127 6.88 22.09 6.43
C PRO A 127 6.00 21.45 7.50
N ARG A 128 6.06 20.12 7.63
CA ARG A 128 5.37 19.44 8.74
C ARG A 128 5.87 20.16 10.00
N PRO A 129 4.98 20.72 10.84
CA PRO A 129 5.41 21.42 12.04
C PRO A 129 6.16 20.42 12.92
N ALA A 130 7.49 20.45 12.84
CA ALA A 130 8.40 19.53 13.53
C ALA A 130 8.28 19.61 15.06
N ASN A 131 7.54 20.60 15.55
CA ASN A 131 7.17 20.74 16.94
C ASN A 131 5.75 21.30 17.05
N ILE A 132 4.71 20.51 16.70
CA ILE A 132 3.42 20.77 17.34
C ILE A 132 3.62 20.34 18.79
N ALA A 133 4.04 21.28 19.64
CA ALA A 133 3.80 21.15 21.06
C ALA A 133 2.30 20.92 21.20
N ILE A 134 1.89 19.68 21.48
CA ILE A 134 0.50 19.33 21.73
C ILE A 134 0.10 20.17 22.95
N ARG A 135 -0.48 21.34 22.69
CA ARG A 135 -0.98 22.22 23.74
C ARG A 135 -2.15 21.46 24.34
N ASN A 136 -1.96 20.88 25.51
CA ASN A 136 -2.97 20.12 26.26
C ASN A 136 -4.17 20.98 26.72
N ASP A 137 -4.33 22.19 26.21
CA ASP A 137 -5.20 23.23 26.77
C ASP A 137 -6.55 23.35 26.05
N THR A 138 -6.78 22.57 24.99
CA THR A 138 -8.07 22.51 24.31
C THR A 138 -8.53 21.07 24.17
N SER A 139 -9.66 20.74 24.80
CA SER A 139 -10.31 19.41 24.76
C SER A 139 -10.85 19.00 23.39
N THR A 140 -10.58 19.77 22.34
CA THR A 140 -11.08 19.59 20.98
C THR A 140 -9.94 19.24 20.03
N TYR A 141 -10.17 18.26 19.16
CA TYR A 141 -9.29 17.92 18.06
C TYR A 141 -9.22 19.08 17.07
N THR A 142 -8.03 19.60 16.84
CA THR A 142 -7.77 20.53 15.73
C THR A 142 -7.38 19.77 14.48
N ARG A 143 -7.49 20.44 13.34
CA ARG A 143 -7.11 19.85 12.06
C ARG A 143 -5.63 19.50 12.02
N GLU A 144 -4.78 20.39 12.51
CA GLU A 144 -3.33 20.26 12.51
C GLU A 144 -2.89 19.08 13.38
N LEU A 145 -3.57 18.87 14.52
CA LEU A 145 -3.34 17.70 15.37
C LEU A 145 -3.74 16.41 14.64
N VAL A 146 -4.90 16.39 13.98
CA VAL A 146 -5.36 15.20 13.26
C VAL A 146 -4.45 14.90 12.06
N GLU A 147 -4.03 15.90 11.28
CA GLU A 147 -3.12 15.69 10.14
C GLU A 147 -1.73 15.21 10.58
N SER A 148 -1.23 15.67 11.74
CA SER A 148 0.06 15.20 12.26
C SER A 148 0.01 13.77 12.81
N LEU A 149 -1.14 13.33 13.32
CA LEU A 149 -1.31 12.01 13.93
C LEU A 149 -1.93 10.96 13.01
N ILE A 150 -2.61 11.35 11.93
CA ILE A 150 -3.22 10.41 10.97
C ILE A 150 -2.21 9.39 10.41
N PRO A 151 -0.96 9.73 10.04
CA PRO A 151 0.02 8.73 9.58
C PRO A 151 0.25 7.57 10.57
N ALA A 152 0.19 7.86 11.88
CA ALA A 152 0.34 6.88 12.95
C ALA A 152 -0.74 5.78 12.96
N VAL A 153 -1.86 6.02 12.27
CA VAL A 153 -2.96 5.06 12.16
C VAL A 153 -2.51 3.80 11.43
N TRP A 154 -1.62 3.94 10.45
CA TRP A 154 -1.18 2.85 9.56
C TRP A 154 0.23 2.33 9.85
N ASP A 155 0.98 3.01 10.72
CA ASP A 155 2.31 2.59 11.12
C ASP A 155 2.28 2.02 12.55
N GLU A 156 2.49 0.71 12.66
CA GLU A 156 2.55 0.03 13.97
C GLU A 156 3.72 0.53 14.82
N SER A 157 4.82 0.96 14.20
CA SER A 157 5.99 1.46 14.92
C SER A 157 5.71 2.79 15.64
N PHE A 158 4.74 3.57 15.16
CA PHE A 158 4.31 4.83 15.75
C PHE A 158 3.61 4.64 17.11
N CYS A 159 3.05 3.45 17.37
CA CYS A 159 2.42 3.12 18.65
C CYS A 159 3.42 3.08 19.83
N TYR A 160 4.72 2.98 19.55
CA TYR A 160 5.79 2.98 20.56
C TYR A 160 6.37 4.38 20.82
N GLY A 161 5.78 5.41 20.22
CA GLY A 161 6.14 6.82 20.42
C GLY A 161 6.80 7.43 19.18
N VAL A 162 6.53 8.71 18.93
CA VAL A 162 7.30 9.51 17.98
C VAL A 162 8.74 9.51 18.47
N ARG A 163 9.70 9.08 17.63
CA ARG A 163 11.12 9.21 17.96
C ARG A 163 11.40 10.69 18.22
N VAL A 164 11.71 11.02 19.47
CA VAL A 164 12.21 12.35 19.83
C VAL A 164 13.63 12.39 19.29
N GLU A 165 13.90 13.23 18.28
CA GLU A 165 15.25 13.39 17.72
C GLU A 165 16.29 13.75 18.80
N ASN A 166 15.83 14.42 19.87
CA ASN A 166 16.63 14.75 21.05
C ASN A 166 16.49 13.72 22.19
N ALA A 167 16.18 12.46 21.89
CA ALA A 167 16.14 11.42 22.91
C ALA A 167 17.51 11.34 23.61
N PRO A 168 17.56 11.31 24.96
CA PRO A 168 18.81 11.15 25.69
C PRO A 168 19.56 9.91 25.19
N ASP A 169 20.88 10.03 25.00
CA ASP A 169 21.73 8.92 24.60
C ASP A 169 21.50 7.69 25.51
N PRO A 170 21.67 6.46 24.99
CA PRO A 170 21.40 5.23 25.74
C PRO A 170 22.15 5.14 27.07
N ASP A 171 23.29 5.84 27.17
CA ASP A 171 24.19 5.87 28.32
C ASP A 171 23.90 7.05 29.28
N MET A 172 22.98 7.94 28.95
CA MET A 172 22.53 8.99 29.87
C MET A 172 21.50 8.44 30.87
N PRO A 173 21.61 8.79 32.17
CA PRO A 173 20.63 8.39 33.16
C PRO A 173 19.25 8.92 32.76
N ARG A 174 18.30 8.00 32.53
CA ARG A 174 16.92 8.35 32.15
C ARG A 174 16.33 9.26 33.22
N GLY A 175 16.00 10.50 32.85
CA GLY A 175 15.23 11.38 33.73
C GLY A 175 13.97 10.66 34.19
N THR A 176 13.70 10.68 35.51
CA THR A 176 12.51 10.04 36.08
C THR A 176 11.27 10.66 35.46
N THR A 177 10.63 9.94 34.54
CA THR A 177 9.41 10.40 33.88
C THR A 177 8.28 10.35 34.88
N ASN A 178 7.59 11.47 35.09
CA ASN A 178 6.42 11.49 35.94
C ASN A 178 5.32 10.62 35.31
N LYS A 179 5.09 9.43 35.87
CA LYS A 179 4.09 8.48 35.36
C LYS A 179 2.65 9.03 35.42
N ALA A 180 2.41 10.06 36.24
CA ALA A 180 1.11 10.72 36.33
C ALA A 180 0.78 11.57 35.09
N THR A 181 1.80 12.02 34.35
CA THR A 181 1.64 12.72 33.05
C THR A 181 1.85 11.73 31.90
N GLY A 182 1.05 10.66 31.89
CA GLY A 182 1.07 9.68 30.80
C GLY A 182 0.83 10.35 29.44
N ASN A 183 1.55 9.89 28.41
CA ASN A 183 1.48 10.47 27.07
C ASN A 183 0.07 10.28 26.48
N THR A 184 -0.68 11.36 26.30
CA THR A 184 -2.02 11.40 25.70
C THR A 184 -2.02 10.97 24.23
N LEU A 185 -0.83 10.88 23.60
CA LEU A 185 -0.66 10.43 22.21
C LEU A 185 -1.33 9.09 21.93
N ALA A 186 -1.18 8.09 22.82
CA ALA A 186 -1.78 6.78 22.61
C ALA A 186 -3.32 6.86 22.59
N ALA A 187 -3.91 7.70 23.45
CA ALA A 187 -5.35 7.95 23.44
C ALA A 187 -5.78 8.64 22.14
N HIS A 188 -5.05 9.67 21.69
CA HIS A 188 -5.33 10.33 20.41
C HIS A 188 -5.25 9.39 19.21
N ILE A 189 -4.27 8.48 19.16
CA ILE A 189 -4.15 7.49 18.07
C ILE A 189 -5.35 6.53 18.10
N VAL A 190 -5.75 6.05 19.28
CA VAL A 190 -6.93 5.18 19.42
C VAL A 190 -8.20 5.91 18.99
N ASP A 191 -8.35 7.17 19.35
CA ASP A 191 -9.47 8.01 18.96
C ASP A 191 -9.50 8.22 17.44
N ILE A 192 -8.37 8.55 16.82
CA ILE A 192 -8.26 8.73 15.36
C ILE A 192 -8.53 7.40 14.63
N LYS A 193 -8.01 6.26 15.11
CA LYS A 193 -8.34 4.92 14.58
C LYS A 193 -9.84 4.66 14.65
N THR A 194 -10.46 4.99 15.77
CA THR A 194 -11.91 4.86 15.96
C THR A 194 -12.67 5.80 15.01
N GLY A 195 -12.23 7.06 14.90
CA GLY A 195 -12.77 8.07 14.00
C GLY A 195 -12.68 7.64 12.53
N TRP A 196 -11.56 7.06 12.09
CA TRP A 196 -11.37 6.54 10.75
C TRP A 196 -12.43 5.50 10.35
N THR A 197 -12.78 4.60 11.28
CA THR A 197 -13.80 3.57 11.05
C THR A 197 -15.22 4.14 11.05
N LYS A 198 -15.52 5.09 11.95
CA LYS A 198 -16.88 5.65 12.14
C LYS A 198 -17.22 6.79 11.18
N THR A 199 -16.23 7.54 10.71
CA THR A 199 -16.47 8.70 9.85
C THR A 199 -16.99 8.25 8.48
N LEU A 200 -18.07 8.89 8.01
CA LEU A 200 -18.63 8.67 6.67
C LEU A 200 -17.76 9.36 5.61
N LEU A 201 -16.61 8.76 5.33
CA LEU A 201 -15.74 9.15 4.23
C LEU A 201 -16.18 8.47 2.94
N THR A 202 -16.23 9.24 1.85
CA THR A 202 -16.38 8.69 0.50
C THR A 202 -15.17 7.81 0.16
N LEU A 203 -15.34 6.90 -0.81
CA LEU A 203 -14.24 6.04 -1.25
C LEU A 203 -13.03 6.84 -1.75
N ASN A 204 -13.26 7.97 -2.40
CA ASN A 204 -12.20 8.84 -2.92
C ASN A 204 -11.46 9.58 -1.81
N GLU A 205 -12.17 10.07 -0.79
CA GLU A 205 -11.54 10.67 0.40
C GLU A 205 -10.68 9.65 1.14
N ARG A 206 -11.18 8.42 1.35
CA ARG A 206 -10.39 7.34 1.97
C ARG A 206 -9.13 7.02 1.17
N ARG A 207 -9.25 6.89 -0.16
CA ARG A 207 -8.11 6.62 -1.05
C ARG A 207 -7.09 7.75 -0.99
N ALA A 208 -7.54 9.01 -1.04
CA ALA A 208 -6.65 10.16 -0.94
C ALA A 208 -5.90 10.18 0.41
N LEU A 209 -6.62 10.02 1.53
CA LEU A 209 -6.03 9.98 2.87
C LEU A 209 -5.02 8.84 3.01
N LEU A 210 -5.36 7.64 2.54
CA LEU A 210 -4.47 6.49 2.58
C LEU A 210 -3.21 6.72 1.72
N LEU A 211 -3.35 7.19 0.49
CA LEU A 211 -2.21 7.43 -0.40
C LEU A 211 -1.30 8.52 0.15
N CYS A 212 -1.85 9.65 0.58
CA CYS A 212 -1.04 10.80 0.98
C CYS A 212 -0.53 10.72 2.42
N TYR A 213 -1.32 10.23 3.38
CA TYR A 213 -0.88 10.14 4.77
C TYR A 213 -0.42 8.74 5.18
N GLY A 214 -0.99 7.67 4.62
CA GLY A 214 -0.61 6.29 4.95
C GLY A 214 0.57 5.77 4.13
N LEU A 215 0.68 6.16 2.86
CA LEU A 215 1.75 5.74 1.95
C LEU A 215 2.74 6.86 1.62
N ASP A 216 2.51 8.06 2.17
CA ASP A 216 3.35 9.26 1.99
C ASP A 216 3.52 9.70 0.52
N TRP A 217 2.49 9.50 -0.31
CA TRP A 217 2.52 9.96 -1.70
C TRP A 217 2.27 11.46 -1.81
N THR A 218 2.98 12.11 -2.71
CA THR A 218 2.64 13.49 -3.12
C THR A 218 1.23 13.53 -3.71
N THR A 219 0.53 14.65 -3.53
CA THR A 219 -0.82 14.85 -4.09
C THR A 219 -0.84 14.69 -5.61
N ARG A 220 0.25 15.05 -6.30
CA ARG A 220 0.46 14.83 -7.74
C ARG A 220 0.57 13.33 -8.06
N GLY A 221 1.37 12.58 -7.29
CA GLY A 221 1.51 11.13 -7.47
C GLY A 221 0.21 10.37 -7.20
N ALA A 222 -0.52 10.75 -6.15
CA ALA A 222 -1.84 10.23 -5.84
C ALA A 222 -2.84 10.56 -6.96
N GLY A 223 -2.83 11.78 -7.47
CA GLY A 223 -3.68 12.20 -8.60
C GLY A 223 -3.43 11.34 -9.85
N PHE A 224 -2.17 11.15 -10.21
CA PHE A 224 -1.79 10.30 -11.34
C PHE A 224 -2.34 8.86 -11.21
N ASN A 225 -2.20 8.24 -10.03
CA ASN A 225 -2.68 6.87 -9.81
C ASN A 225 -4.20 6.76 -9.74
N LEU A 226 -4.88 7.78 -9.25
CA LEU A 226 -6.35 7.84 -9.21
C LEU A 226 -6.96 8.32 -10.53
N GLY A 227 -6.15 8.73 -11.51
CA GLY A 227 -6.61 9.27 -12.79
C GLY A 227 -7.29 10.65 -12.66
N VAL A 228 -6.89 11.46 -11.69
CA VAL A 228 -7.46 12.80 -11.43
C VAL A 228 -6.38 13.87 -11.25
N ASN A 229 -6.79 15.14 -11.30
CA ASN A 229 -5.88 16.27 -11.08
C ASN A 229 -5.48 16.39 -9.59
N HIS A 230 -4.27 16.89 -9.31
CA HIS A 230 -3.76 17.12 -7.97
C HIS A 230 -4.69 17.98 -7.11
N SER A 231 -5.33 19.01 -7.69
CA SER A 231 -6.30 19.88 -7.00
C SER A 231 -7.53 19.12 -6.50
N THR A 232 -7.94 18.07 -7.22
CA THR A 232 -9.04 17.20 -6.80
C THR A 232 -8.64 16.36 -5.59
N VAL A 233 -7.41 15.84 -5.57
CA VAL A 233 -6.86 15.13 -4.41
C VAL A 233 -6.78 16.05 -3.19
N VAL A 234 -6.26 17.27 -3.35
CA VAL A 234 -6.20 18.27 -2.26
C VAL A 234 -7.59 18.54 -1.68
N ARG A 235 -8.62 18.70 -2.53
CA ARG A 235 -10.01 18.86 -2.07
C ARG A 235 -10.51 17.66 -1.28
N TRP A 236 -10.21 16.44 -1.72
CA TRP A 236 -10.57 15.21 -1.00
C TRP A 236 -9.84 15.08 0.34
N LEU A 237 -8.55 15.43 0.42
CA LEU A 237 -7.83 15.48 1.68
C LEU A 237 -8.47 16.49 2.63
N TYR A 238 -8.75 17.70 2.14
CA TYR A 238 -9.35 18.75 2.96
C TYR A 238 -10.71 18.35 3.50
N ALA A 239 -11.59 17.81 2.65
CA ALA A 239 -12.89 17.32 3.07
C ALA A 239 -12.75 16.15 4.04
N GLY A 240 -11.93 15.14 3.70
CA GLY A 240 -11.77 13.93 4.51
C GLY A 240 -11.22 14.21 5.91
N VAL A 241 -10.19 15.04 6.04
CA VAL A 241 -9.66 15.46 7.34
C VAL A 241 -10.71 16.27 8.11
N GLY A 242 -11.42 17.19 7.46
CA GLY A 242 -12.47 17.97 8.10
C GLY A 242 -13.58 17.10 8.69
N LYS A 243 -14.00 16.04 7.97
CA LYS A 243 -14.98 15.05 8.45
C LYS A 243 -14.46 14.25 9.65
N LEU A 244 -13.18 13.86 9.63
CA LEU A 244 -12.54 13.17 10.75
C LEU A 244 -12.51 14.05 11.99
N VAL A 245 -12.02 15.28 11.87
CA VAL A 245 -12.00 16.28 12.95
C VAL A 245 -13.39 16.47 13.54
N ALA A 246 -14.40 16.64 12.69
CA ALA A 246 -15.76 16.84 13.14
C ALA A 246 -16.29 15.62 13.91
N THR A 247 -16.03 14.41 13.42
CA THR A 247 -16.43 13.16 14.09
C THR A 247 -15.72 12.98 15.44
N LEU A 248 -14.43 13.29 15.51
CA LEU A 248 -13.63 13.21 16.74
C LEU A 248 -14.09 14.22 17.79
N ASN A 249 -14.60 15.37 17.37
CA ASN A 249 -15.23 16.36 18.25
C ASN A 249 -16.70 16.06 18.56
N GLY A 250 -17.20 14.88 18.22
CA GLY A 250 -18.55 14.42 18.56
C GLY A 250 -19.66 14.92 17.63
N HIS A 251 -19.33 15.52 16.49
CA HIS A 251 -20.35 15.84 15.49
C HIS A 251 -20.82 14.56 14.78
N SER A 252 -22.14 14.37 14.72
CA SER A 252 -22.75 13.19 14.09
C SER A 252 -22.48 13.18 12.59
N ALA A 253 -22.19 12.01 12.04
CA ALA A 253 -21.87 11.86 10.62
C ALA A 253 -23.01 12.30 9.68
N GLU A 254 -24.26 12.22 10.14
CA GLU A 254 -25.45 12.72 9.42
C GLU A 254 -25.44 14.25 9.26
N VAL A 255 -25.02 14.98 10.30
CA VAL A 255 -24.95 16.44 10.28
C VAL A 255 -23.89 16.92 9.29
N ILE A 256 -22.77 16.20 9.23
CA ILE A 256 -21.67 16.45 8.31
C ILE A 256 -22.11 16.20 6.86
N HIS A 257 -22.79 15.08 6.60
CA HIS A 257 -23.32 14.75 5.27
C HIS A 257 -24.35 15.79 4.78
N LEU A 258 -25.25 16.25 5.65
CA LEU A 258 -26.23 17.29 5.31
C LEU A 258 -25.58 18.63 4.96
N ALA A 259 -24.48 18.99 5.64
CA ALA A 259 -23.73 20.21 5.34
C ALA A 259 -23.05 20.14 3.97
N ASP A 260 -22.50 18.98 3.60
CA ASP A 260 -21.88 18.78 2.28
C ASP A 260 -22.92 18.79 1.15
N VAL A 261 -24.05 18.10 1.32
CA VAL A 261 -25.14 18.11 0.33
C VAL A 261 -25.66 19.53 0.11
N ARG A 262 -25.80 20.33 1.18
CA ARG A 262 -26.20 21.75 1.06
C ARG A 262 -25.16 22.59 0.33
N ARG A 263 -23.87 22.34 0.54
CA ARG A 263 -22.80 23.06 -0.17
C ARG A 263 -22.79 22.71 -1.65
N ASP A 264 -22.95 21.45 -2.00
CA ASP A 264 -22.98 21.00 -3.40
C ASP A 264 -24.19 21.57 -4.15
N LEU A 265 -25.36 21.63 -3.50
CA LEU A 265 -26.55 22.27 -4.06
C LEU A 265 -26.37 23.78 -4.26
N ALA A 266 -25.64 24.46 -3.38
CA ALA A 266 -25.37 25.89 -3.49
C ALA A 266 -24.34 26.24 -4.58
N VAL A 267 -23.43 25.31 -4.92
CA VAL A 267 -22.47 25.49 -6.02
C VAL A 267 -23.10 25.18 -7.38
N ALA A 268 -24.14 24.34 -7.40
CA ALA A 268 -24.86 23.96 -8.63
C ALA A 268 -25.96 24.95 -9.04
N ALA A 269 -26.34 25.89 -8.17
CA ALA A 269 -27.33 26.95 -8.40
C ALA A 269 -26.67 28.25 -8.85
#